data_AF-U1QSR6-F1
#
_entry.id   AF-U1QSR6-F1
#
_cell.length_a   1.000
_cell.length_b   1.000
_cell.length_c   1.000
_cell.angle_alpha   90.00
_cell.angle_beta   90.00
_cell.angle_gamma   90.00
#
_symmetry.space_group_name_H-M   'P 1'
#
loop_
_entity.id
_entity.type
_entity.pdbx_description
1 polymer ?
#
loop_
_entity_poly.entity_id
_entity_poly.type
_entity_poly.pdbx_seq_one_letter_code
_entity_poly.pdbx_strand_id
1 'polypeptide(L)'
;MHLREEYTDAFDPFLSILRSDDPWNDTNVVQIGIVLEKLGYLIDIKKNDGAHLNGHNQLSFMEALQVILDDMPVTPFVGDDESENEVHENELSVDDTSDAWKRNIRAAYMGLKHADRTMPDSLDLINALRKSILVVRFWVAHQLGVHDNVLTEGRKYDPLSKPFIGID
;
A
#
# COMPACT_ATOMS: atom_id res chain seq x y z
N MET A 1 -23.83 2.69 -5.04
CA MET A 1 -22.40 2.43 -4.90
C MET A 1 -22.23 1.19 -4.05
N HIS A 2 -21.76 0.08 -4.63
CA HIS A 2 -21.53 -1.17 -3.90
C HIS A 2 -20.03 -1.47 -3.92
N LEU A 3 -19.22 -0.53 -3.42
CA LEU A 3 -17.75 -0.60 -3.39
C LEU A 3 -17.25 -1.96 -2.88
N ARG A 4 -17.94 -2.52 -1.87
CA ARG A 4 -17.66 -3.85 -1.36
C ARG A 4 -17.79 -4.94 -2.42
N GLU A 5 -18.88 -4.96 -3.18
CA GLU A 5 -19.12 -5.96 -4.23
C GLU A 5 -18.10 -5.80 -5.36
N GLU A 6 -17.87 -4.55 -5.79
CA GLU A 6 -17.00 -4.25 -6.92
C GLU A 6 -15.52 -4.58 -6.68
N TYR A 7 -15.08 -4.50 -5.41
CA TYR A 7 -13.70 -4.74 -5.00
C TYR A 7 -13.53 -5.93 -4.05
N THR A 8 -14.50 -6.84 -4.05
CA THR A 8 -14.56 -8.01 -3.13
C THR A 8 -13.25 -8.77 -3.08
N ASP A 9 -12.64 -9.05 -4.23
CA ASP A 9 -11.42 -9.87 -4.30
C ASP A 9 -10.22 -9.26 -3.58
N ALA A 10 -10.15 -7.93 -3.52
CA ALA A 10 -9.14 -7.20 -2.75
C ALA A 10 -9.56 -7.02 -1.28
N PHE A 11 -10.86 -6.83 -1.02
CA PHE A 11 -11.36 -6.54 0.32
C PHE A 11 -11.51 -7.74 1.23
N ASP A 12 -11.82 -8.92 0.72
CA ASP A 12 -11.92 -10.13 1.55
C ASP A 12 -10.61 -10.43 2.30
N PRO A 13 -9.42 -10.49 1.63
CA PRO A 13 -8.16 -10.64 2.35
C PRO A 13 -7.83 -9.41 3.21
N PHE A 14 -8.19 -8.19 2.79
CA PHE A 14 -7.96 -7.00 3.61
C PHE A 14 -8.73 -7.03 4.93
N LEU A 15 -10.01 -7.43 4.90
CA LEU A 15 -10.83 -7.59 6.10
C LEU A 15 -10.32 -8.73 6.99
N SER A 16 -9.69 -9.76 6.43
CA SER A 16 -9.02 -10.80 7.20
C SER A 16 -7.85 -10.22 8.00
N ILE A 17 -6.99 -9.40 7.38
CA ILE A 17 -5.88 -8.71 8.07
C ILE A 17 -6.41 -7.86 9.22
N LEU A 18 -7.44 -7.04 8.97
CA LEU A 18 -8.01 -6.13 9.96
C LEU A 18 -8.71 -6.84 11.13
N ARG A 19 -9.11 -8.10 10.95
CA ARG A 19 -9.78 -8.91 11.98
C ARG A 19 -8.85 -9.92 12.65
N SER A 20 -7.58 -9.94 12.28
CA SER A 20 -6.59 -10.82 12.90
C SER A 20 -6.35 -10.39 14.34
N ASP A 21 -6.34 -11.35 15.27
CA ASP A 21 -5.92 -11.12 16.67
C ASP A 21 -4.43 -10.75 16.77
N ASP A 22 -3.65 -11.16 15.76
CA ASP A 22 -2.25 -10.76 15.55
C ASP A 22 -2.10 -10.18 14.13
N PRO A 23 -2.29 -8.87 13.95
CA PRO A 23 -2.21 -8.26 12.62
C PRO A 23 -0.76 -8.12 12.14
N TRP A 24 0.24 -8.09 13.03
CA TRP A 24 1.62 -7.70 12.71
C TRP A 24 2.55 -8.91 12.48
N ASN A 25 2.22 -9.74 11.50
CA ASN A 25 3.01 -10.92 11.15
C ASN A 25 3.28 -11.05 9.64
N ASP A 26 4.25 -11.88 9.29
CA ASP A 26 4.68 -12.16 7.92
C ASP A 26 3.54 -12.62 7.01
N THR A 27 2.58 -13.39 7.55
CA THR A 27 1.42 -13.83 6.76
C THR A 27 0.59 -12.64 6.29
N ASN A 28 0.36 -11.66 7.17
CA ASN A 28 -0.38 -10.45 6.82
C ASN A 28 0.41 -9.51 5.91
N VAL A 29 1.75 -9.52 5.96
CA VAL A 29 2.60 -8.83 4.98
C VAL A 29 2.42 -9.43 3.58
N VAL A 30 2.36 -10.75 3.46
CA VAL A 30 2.05 -11.41 2.17
C VAL A 30 0.63 -11.10 1.73
N GLN A 31 -0.35 -11.19 2.64
CA GLN A 31 -1.74 -10.90 2.31
C GLN A 31 -1.94 -9.45 1.86
N ILE A 32 -1.30 -8.46 2.49
CA ILE A 32 -1.44 -7.06 2.04
C ILE A 32 -0.81 -6.85 0.66
N GLY A 33 0.28 -7.57 0.32
CA GLY A 33 0.83 -7.57 -1.04
C GLY A 33 -0.20 -8.05 -2.08
N ILE A 34 -0.93 -9.14 -1.77
CA ILE A 34 -2.00 -9.66 -2.62
C ILE A 34 -3.17 -8.66 -2.72
N VAL A 35 -3.55 -8.02 -1.60
CA VAL A 35 -4.59 -6.98 -1.58
C VAL A 35 -4.23 -5.85 -2.54
N LEU A 36 -2.99 -5.34 -2.48
CA LEU A 36 -2.53 -4.24 -3.33
C LEU A 36 -2.48 -4.62 -4.82
N GLU A 37 -1.99 -5.82 -5.15
CA GLU A 37 -1.94 -6.31 -6.53
C GLU A 37 -3.35 -6.40 -7.13
N LYS A 38 -4.30 -6.98 -6.38
CA LYS A 38 -5.70 -7.08 -6.80
C LYS A 38 -6.40 -5.74 -6.87
N LEU A 39 -6.17 -4.86 -5.90
CA LEU A 39 -6.77 -3.53 -5.87
C LEU A 39 -6.33 -2.71 -7.08
N GLY A 40 -5.03 -2.65 -7.36
CA GLY A 40 -4.50 -1.96 -8.53
C GLY A 40 -5.05 -2.53 -9.83
N TYR A 41 -5.10 -3.86 -9.97
CA TYR A 41 -5.70 -4.50 -11.14
C TYR A 41 -7.18 -4.13 -11.34
N LEU A 42 -7.97 -4.16 -10.26
CA LEU A 42 -9.40 -3.84 -10.31
C LEU A 42 -9.64 -2.36 -10.61
N ILE A 43 -8.83 -1.46 -10.08
CA ILE A 43 -8.88 -0.03 -10.45
C ILE A 43 -8.59 0.10 -11.95
N ASP A 44 -7.52 -0.55 -12.44
CA ASP A 44 -7.08 -0.39 -13.82
C ASP A 44 -8.15 -0.83 -14.84
N ILE A 45 -8.73 -2.01 -14.65
CA ILE A 45 -9.77 -2.52 -15.58
C ILE A 45 -11.08 -1.72 -15.50
N LYS A 46 -11.40 -1.12 -14.34
CA LYS A 46 -12.68 -0.44 -14.12
C LYS A 46 -12.64 1.04 -14.49
N LYS A 47 -11.49 1.69 -14.30
CA LYS A 47 -11.35 3.15 -14.39
C LYS A 47 -10.38 3.60 -15.48
N ASN A 48 -9.46 2.73 -15.90
CA ASN A 48 -8.40 3.07 -16.86
C ASN A 48 -8.44 2.19 -18.12
N ASP A 49 -9.53 1.47 -18.37
CA ASP A 49 -9.72 0.57 -19.52
C ASP A 49 -8.61 -0.49 -19.68
N GLY A 50 -7.95 -0.88 -18.57
CA GLY A 50 -6.85 -1.85 -18.59
C GLY A 50 -5.56 -1.32 -19.24
N ALA A 51 -5.35 0.00 -19.24
CA ALA A 51 -4.23 0.65 -19.92
C ALA A 51 -2.84 0.18 -19.47
N HIS A 52 -2.72 -0.39 -18.26
CA HIS A 52 -1.44 -0.82 -17.71
C HIS A 52 -1.23 -2.34 -17.79
N LEU A 53 -2.15 -3.07 -18.42
CA LEU A 53 -2.02 -4.51 -18.59
C LEU A 53 -1.02 -4.86 -19.69
N ASN A 54 -0.20 -5.88 -19.45
CA ASN A 54 0.67 -6.45 -20.47
C ASN A 54 -0.13 -7.30 -21.50
N GLY A 55 0.55 -7.81 -22.54
CA GLY A 55 -0.08 -8.66 -23.56
C GLY A 55 -0.69 -9.98 -23.07
N HIS A 56 -0.49 -10.34 -21.80
CA HIS A 56 -1.10 -11.47 -21.11
C HIS A 56 -2.21 -11.06 -20.13
N ASN A 57 -2.67 -9.81 -20.18
CA ASN A 57 -3.64 -9.21 -19.25
C ASN A 57 -3.20 -9.23 -17.79
N GLN A 58 -1.89 -9.10 -17.53
CA GLN A 58 -1.31 -9.03 -16.19
C GLN A 58 -0.80 -7.63 -15.90
N LEU A 59 -0.94 -7.21 -14.64
CA LEU A 59 -0.39 -5.97 -14.12
C LEU A 59 0.81 -6.29 -13.23
N SER A 60 1.94 -5.60 -13.42
CA SER A 60 3.07 -5.82 -12.51
C SER A 60 2.76 -5.25 -11.12
N PHE A 61 3.41 -5.79 -10.08
CA PHE A 61 3.18 -5.31 -8.71
C PHE A 61 3.44 -3.80 -8.56
N MET A 62 4.52 -3.28 -9.16
CA MET A 62 4.85 -1.85 -9.09
C MET A 62 3.84 -0.98 -9.82
N GLU A 63 3.37 -1.41 -10.99
CA GLU A 63 2.30 -0.70 -11.71
C GLU A 63 0.99 -0.72 -10.91
N ALA A 64 0.66 -1.84 -10.25
CA ALA A 64 -0.51 -1.91 -9.38
C ALA A 64 -0.45 -0.89 -8.23
N LEU A 65 0.73 -0.71 -7.61
CA LEU A 65 0.91 0.32 -6.59
C LEU A 65 0.72 1.72 -7.17
N GLN A 66 1.28 2.00 -8.35
CA GLN A 66 1.16 3.31 -8.99
C GLN A 66 -0.30 3.61 -9.37
N VAL A 67 -1.02 2.64 -9.95
CA VAL A 67 -2.44 2.78 -10.28
C VAL A 67 -3.29 3.12 -9.05
N ILE A 68 -2.99 2.54 -7.88
CA ILE A 68 -3.67 2.89 -6.62
C ILE A 68 -3.41 4.35 -6.24
N LEU A 69 -2.17 4.81 -6.35
CA LEU A 69 -1.80 6.18 -6.02
C LEU A 69 -2.44 7.19 -6.97
N ASP A 70 -2.45 6.90 -8.27
CA ASP A 70 -3.02 7.77 -9.30
C ASP A 70 -4.55 7.91 -9.15
N ASP A 71 -5.22 6.91 -8.55
CA ASP A 71 -6.66 6.94 -8.23
C ASP A 71 -6.97 7.62 -6.87
N MET A 72 -6.00 8.31 -6.25
CA MET A 72 -6.19 9.09 -5.03
C MET A 72 -5.78 10.56 -5.21
N PRO A 73 -6.68 11.53 -5.02
CA PRO A 73 -6.30 12.96 -5.02
C PRO A 73 -5.47 13.33 -3.79
N VAL A 74 -5.61 12.59 -2.69
CA VAL A 74 -4.85 12.77 -1.44
C VAL A 74 -4.29 11.43 -1.00
N THR A 75 -2.96 11.29 -1.01
CA THR A 75 -2.24 10.10 -0.52
C THR A 75 -1.92 10.23 0.97
N PRO A 76 -1.50 9.15 1.68
CA PRO A 76 -1.11 9.25 3.09
C PRO A 76 0.35 9.68 3.32
N PHE A 77 1.08 10.15 2.29
CA PHE A 77 2.51 10.47 2.37
C PHE A 77 2.69 11.98 2.57
N VAL A 78 3.32 12.39 3.67
CA VAL A 78 3.61 13.82 3.92
C VAL A 78 4.90 14.24 3.21
N GLY A 79 5.86 13.33 3.06
CA GLY A 79 7.14 13.62 2.43
C GLY A 79 7.05 13.93 0.94
N ASP A 80 5.98 13.51 0.26
CA ASP A 80 5.74 13.83 -1.15
C ASP A 80 5.48 15.33 -1.37
N ASP A 81 4.93 16.02 -0.36
CA ASP A 81 4.68 17.47 -0.41
C ASP A 81 5.96 18.28 -0.13
N GLU A 82 7.02 17.63 0.38
CA GLU A 82 8.23 18.26 0.92
C GLU A 82 9.50 18.03 0.07
N SER A 83 9.47 17.21 -0.98
CA SER A 83 10.73 16.68 -1.56
C SER A 83 11.33 17.46 -2.75
N GLU A 84 12.45 18.14 -2.48
CA GLU A 84 13.69 17.96 -3.25
C GLU A 84 14.52 16.86 -2.52
N ASN A 85 14.22 15.57 -2.70
CA ASN A 85 14.98 14.50 -2.03
C ASN A 85 15.71 13.62 -3.04
N GLU A 86 17.00 13.37 -2.79
CA GLU A 86 17.83 12.42 -3.54
C GLU A 86 17.34 10.99 -3.29
N VAL A 87 17.00 10.27 -4.37
CA VAL A 87 16.54 8.89 -4.30
C VAL A 87 17.75 7.96 -4.24
N HIS A 88 17.97 7.31 -3.10
CA HIS A 88 18.88 6.17 -3.02
C HIS A 88 18.16 4.90 -3.48
N GLU A 89 18.43 4.45 -4.71
CA GLU A 89 17.64 3.43 -5.42
C GLU A 89 17.69 2.00 -4.82
N ASN A 90 18.57 1.72 -3.85
CA ASN A 90 18.91 0.35 -3.46
C ASN A 90 18.76 0.01 -1.97
N GLU A 91 18.22 0.91 -1.14
CA GLU A 91 18.02 0.66 0.29
C GLU A 91 16.55 0.90 0.71
N LEU A 92 16.12 0.20 1.75
CA LEU A 92 14.85 0.49 2.43
C LEU A 92 14.94 1.92 2.96
N SER A 93 13.90 2.71 2.70
CA SER A 93 13.89 4.12 3.08
C SER A 93 12.96 4.33 4.26
N VAL A 94 13.42 5.15 5.21
CA VAL A 94 12.62 5.62 6.35
C VAL A 94 11.76 6.84 6.00
N ASP A 95 11.89 7.34 4.76
CA ASP A 95 11.19 8.53 4.30
C ASP A 95 9.69 8.27 4.17
N ASP A 96 8.88 9.28 4.50
CA ASP A 96 7.43 9.20 4.37
C ASP A 96 6.95 9.60 2.96
N THR A 97 7.57 9.00 1.93
CA THR A 97 7.25 9.24 0.51
C THR A 97 6.56 8.04 -0.13
N SER A 98 5.81 8.28 -1.20
CA SER A 98 5.18 7.22 -1.99
C SER A 98 6.22 6.28 -2.62
N ASP A 99 7.36 6.81 -3.08
CA ASP A 99 8.44 6.00 -3.65
C ASP A 99 9.14 5.12 -2.61
N ALA A 100 9.37 5.64 -1.40
CA ALA A 100 9.88 4.84 -0.28
C ALA A 100 8.90 3.70 0.06
N TRP A 101 7.60 4.00 0.16
CA TRP A 101 6.59 2.99 0.41
C TRP A 101 6.56 1.91 -0.67
N LYS A 102 6.53 2.29 -1.96
CA LYS A 102 6.53 1.32 -3.08
C LYS A 102 7.73 0.38 -3.02
N ARG A 103 8.93 0.90 -2.75
CA ARG A 103 10.15 0.11 -2.58
C ARG A 103 10.06 -0.83 -1.37
N ASN A 104 9.67 -0.31 -0.22
CA ASN A 104 9.62 -1.06 1.02
C ASN A 104 8.61 -2.22 0.95
N ILE A 105 7.38 -1.98 0.47
CA ILE A 105 6.38 -3.04 0.36
C ILE A 105 6.75 -4.07 -0.71
N ARG A 106 7.40 -3.66 -1.81
CA ARG A 106 7.94 -4.61 -2.79
C ARG A 106 9.01 -5.49 -2.19
N ALA A 107 9.96 -4.92 -1.45
CA ALA A 107 11.03 -5.68 -0.80
C ALA A 107 10.44 -6.68 0.22
N ALA A 108 9.51 -6.23 1.06
CA ALA A 108 8.83 -7.07 2.04
C ALA A 108 8.04 -8.22 1.39
N TYR A 109 7.21 -7.92 0.40
CA TYR A 109 6.39 -8.92 -0.27
C TYR A 109 7.24 -9.92 -1.06
N MET A 110 8.23 -9.46 -1.82
CA MET A 110 9.11 -10.34 -2.60
C MET A 110 10.03 -11.17 -1.70
N GLY A 111 10.56 -10.59 -0.61
CA GLY A 111 11.39 -11.28 0.38
C GLY A 111 10.67 -12.46 1.04
N LEU A 112 9.38 -12.30 1.38
CA LEU A 112 8.57 -13.36 1.97
C LEU A 112 8.07 -14.39 0.94
N LYS A 113 7.84 -13.97 -0.30
CA LYS A 113 7.29 -14.83 -1.36
C LYS A 113 8.37 -15.69 -2.05
N HIS A 114 9.59 -15.18 -2.18
CA HIS A 114 10.64 -15.76 -3.01
C HIS A 114 11.89 -16.06 -2.19
N ALA A 115 12.24 -17.34 -2.11
CA ALA A 115 13.37 -17.83 -1.30
C ALA A 115 14.75 -17.31 -1.75
N ASP A 116 14.87 -16.80 -2.97
CA ASP A 116 16.08 -16.22 -3.54
C ASP A 116 16.23 -14.71 -3.25
N ARG A 117 15.30 -14.11 -2.51
CA ARG A 117 15.32 -12.68 -2.18
C ARG A 117 15.81 -12.44 -0.77
N THR A 118 16.56 -11.35 -0.58
CA THR A 118 16.94 -10.88 0.75
C THR A 118 15.68 -10.51 1.53
N MET A 119 15.49 -11.13 2.69
CA MET A 119 14.39 -10.84 3.59
C MET A 119 14.72 -9.58 4.41
N PRO A 120 13.86 -8.54 4.37
CA PRO A 120 13.95 -7.41 5.30
C PRO A 120 13.85 -7.85 6.76
N ASP A 121 14.29 -7.00 7.69
CA ASP A 121 14.11 -7.29 9.10
C ASP A 121 12.64 -7.18 9.53
N SER A 122 12.32 -7.74 10.71
CA SER A 122 10.94 -7.78 11.19
C SER A 122 10.30 -6.40 11.38
N LEU A 123 11.07 -5.37 11.75
CA LEU A 123 10.56 -4.01 11.95
C LEU A 123 10.19 -3.38 10.60
N ASP A 124 11.01 -3.60 9.58
CA ASP A 124 10.75 -3.18 8.21
C ASP A 124 9.50 -3.85 7.63
N LEU A 125 9.35 -5.16 7.85
CA LEU A 125 8.18 -5.93 7.39
C LEU A 125 6.88 -5.37 7.98
N ILE A 126 6.82 -5.16 9.30
CA ILE A 126 5.61 -4.64 9.95
C ILE A 126 5.35 -3.17 9.61
N ASN A 127 6.39 -2.36 9.37
CA ASN A 127 6.23 -0.98 8.94
C ASN A 127 5.73 -0.88 7.49
N ALA A 128 6.17 -1.78 6.60
CA ALA A 128 5.63 -1.91 5.25
C ALA A 128 4.14 -2.32 5.28
N LEU A 129 3.76 -3.27 6.14
CA LEU A 129 2.36 -3.64 6.36
C LEU A 129 1.54 -2.47 6.89
N ARG A 130 1.99 -1.81 7.96
CA ARG A 130 1.35 -0.63 8.57
C ARG A 130 1.03 0.42 7.53
N LYS A 131 2.03 0.84 6.75
CA LYS A 131 1.85 1.91 5.76
C LYS A 131 0.92 1.47 4.63
N SER A 132 0.98 0.20 4.22
CA SER A 132 0.08 -0.35 3.20
C SER A 132 -1.37 -0.42 3.64
N ILE A 133 -1.64 -0.76 4.91
CA ILE A 133 -2.99 -0.65 5.48
C ILE A 133 -3.48 0.80 5.44
N LEU A 134 -2.62 1.76 5.77
CA LEU A 134 -2.96 3.19 5.72
C LEU A 134 -3.30 3.64 4.29
N VAL A 135 -2.54 3.20 3.28
CA VAL A 135 -2.83 3.47 1.85
C VAL A 135 -4.21 2.96 1.47
N VAL A 136 -4.55 1.70 1.78
CA VAL A 136 -5.87 1.15 1.47
C VAL A 136 -6.98 1.91 2.21
N ARG A 137 -6.76 2.33 3.46
CA ARG A 137 -7.73 3.14 4.22
C ARG A 137 -7.97 4.50 3.57
N PHE A 138 -6.93 5.18 3.11
CA PHE A 138 -7.05 6.46 2.39
C PHE A 138 -7.82 6.29 1.08
N TRP A 139 -7.48 5.25 0.31
CA TRP A 139 -8.19 4.94 -0.92
C TRP A 139 -9.69 4.67 -0.67
N VAL A 140 -10.02 3.84 0.32
CA VAL A 140 -11.42 3.56 0.69
C VAL A 140 -12.14 4.84 1.12
N ALA A 141 -11.52 5.69 1.94
CA ALA A 141 -12.12 6.94 2.38
C ALA A 141 -12.40 7.89 1.20
N HIS A 142 -11.48 7.98 0.23
CA HIS A 142 -11.71 8.72 -1.01
C HIS A 142 -12.91 8.15 -1.78
N GLN A 143 -12.98 6.82 -1.99
CA GLN A 143 -14.12 6.21 -2.69
C GLN A 143 -15.46 6.48 -1.99
N LEU A 144 -15.47 6.54 -0.65
CA LEU A 144 -16.65 6.87 0.16
C LEU A 144 -17.04 8.36 0.12
N GLY A 145 -16.30 9.20 -0.60
CA GLY A 145 -16.60 10.63 -0.76
C GLY A 145 -16.16 11.49 0.41
N VAL A 146 -15.20 11.04 1.22
CA VAL A 146 -14.57 11.90 2.24
C VAL A 146 -13.85 13.05 1.54
N HIS A 147 -14.10 14.28 1.98
CA HIS A 147 -13.51 15.47 1.38
C HIS A 147 -11.97 15.49 1.53
N ASP A 148 -11.28 15.98 0.50
CA ASP A 148 -9.82 16.04 0.44
C ASP A 148 -9.18 16.76 1.63
N ASN A 149 -9.79 17.86 2.11
CA ASN A 149 -9.28 18.57 3.28
C ASN A 149 -9.31 17.71 4.55
N VAL A 150 -10.34 16.87 4.72
CA VAL A 150 -10.45 15.93 5.85
C VAL A 150 -9.39 14.83 5.73
N LEU A 151 -9.12 14.33 4.53
CA LEU A 151 -8.05 13.36 4.30
C LEU A 151 -6.67 13.96 4.60
N THR A 152 -6.41 15.18 4.12
CA THR A 152 -5.15 15.90 4.34
C THR A 152 -4.90 16.17 5.83
N GLU A 153 -5.91 16.65 6.56
CA GLU A 153 -5.80 16.82 8.02
C GLU A 153 -5.69 15.48 8.75
N GLY A 154 -6.44 14.48 8.30
CA GLY A 154 -6.48 13.12 8.85
C GLY A 154 -5.13 12.41 8.82
N ARG A 155 -4.24 12.74 7.86
CA ARG A 155 -2.86 12.24 7.80
C ARG A 155 -2.14 12.36 9.15
N LYS A 156 -2.39 13.43 9.92
CA LYS A 156 -1.71 13.69 11.20
C LYS A 156 -2.24 12.87 12.37
N TYR A 157 -3.50 12.43 12.29
CA TYR A 157 -4.21 11.85 13.41
C TYR A 157 -4.44 10.34 13.27
N ASP A 158 -4.24 9.76 12.08
CA ASP A 158 -4.37 8.32 11.93
C ASP A 158 -3.33 7.58 12.79
N PRO A 159 -3.73 6.58 13.60
CA PRO A 159 -2.80 5.81 14.42
C PRO A 159 -1.69 5.13 13.60
N LEU A 160 -1.96 4.81 12.33
CA LEU A 160 -1.00 4.17 11.44
C LEU A 160 -0.09 5.16 10.72
N SER A 161 -0.18 6.47 10.97
CA SER A 161 0.69 7.47 10.33
C SER A 161 2.13 7.44 10.87
N LYS A 162 2.32 7.04 12.13
CA LYS A 162 3.66 6.97 12.75
C LYS A 162 4.27 5.58 12.61
N PRO A 163 5.56 5.47 12.23
CA PRO A 163 6.23 4.17 12.15
C PRO A 163 6.36 3.52 13.52
N PHE A 164 6.36 2.19 13.53
CA PHE A 164 6.84 1.43 14.67
C PHE A 164 8.35 1.66 14.83
N ILE A 165 8.80 1.66 16.08
CA ILE A 165 10.21 1.79 16.45
C ILE A 165 10.60 0.58 17.30
N GLY A 166 11.85 0.13 17.17
CA GLY A 166 12.40 -0.89 18.06
C GLY A 166 12.41 -0.42 19.50
N ILE A 167 12.23 -1.35 20.44
CA ILE A 167 12.43 -1.09 21.87
C ILE A 167 13.85 -1.55 22.18
N ASP A 168 14.66 -0.64 22.72
CA ASP A 168 16.01 -0.92 23.24
C ASP A 168 15.97 -1.75 24.55
#